data_AF-A0A0S9QC68-F1
#
_entry.id   AF-A0A0S9QC68-F1
#
_cell.length_a   1.000
_cell.length_b   1.000
_cell.length_c   1.000
_cell.angle_alpha   90.00
_cell.angle_beta   90.00
_cell.angle_gamma   90.00
#
_symmetry.space_group_name_H-M   'P 1'
#
loop_
_entity.id
_entity.type
_entity.pdbx_description
1 polymer ?
#
loop_
_entity_poly.entity_id
_entity_poly.type
_entity_poly.pdbx_seq_one_letter_code
_entity_poly.pdbx_strand_id
1 'polypeptide(L)'
;MSGDEPAETGTHEGGPAVSGGTVSYVLQQFPEKLALVKLPVGAEVPSWAESSSLFSVTATATETTLICAGRNVPTKQVAHKGLVAFSVQGPIPTEATGVLAALLVPLAEEQISVFSISTFETDWVLVPSGATERATEAWRRHGHTVRPAVPVGASRAPREREPRAGNGTDKPPRMTGRSRKDPQSDQQPDRRSGSSSKEKRKR
;
A
#
# COMPACT_ATOMS: atom_id res chain seq x y z
N MET A 1 -72.44 27.68 15.93
CA MET A 1 -72.61 27.19 14.55
C MET A 1 -71.30 27.45 13.85
N SER A 2 -70.36 26.49 13.84
CA SER A 2 -70.26 25.35 12.89
C SER A 2 -69.66 25.83 11.57
N GLY A 3 -68.61 25.28 10.97
CA GLY A 3 -67.65 24.17 11.23
C GLY A 3 -66.28 24.61 10.66
N ASP A 4 -65.10 24.01 10.92
CA ASP A 4 -64.66 22.61 10.94
C ASP A 4 -64.75 21.89 9.57
N GLU A 5 -63.63 21.85 8.82
CA GLU A 5 -63.08 20.69 8.05
C GLU A 5 -61.74 21.05 7.33
N PRO A 6 -60.88 20.10 6.89
CA PRO A 6 -59.57 19.90 7.53
C PRO A 6 -58.37 19.63 6.57
N ALA A 7 -57.22 19.34 7.20
CA ALA A 7 -56.15 18.40 6.84
C ALA A 7 -55.51 18.37 5.42
N GLU A 8 -54.18 18.55 5.40
CA GLU A 8 -53.27 17.54 4.81
C GLU A 8 -52.02 17.40 5.70
N THR A 9 -52.09 16.46 6.64
CA THR A 9 -50.92 15.89 7.30
C THR A 9 -50.25 14.93 6.33
N GLY A 10 -49.19 15.39 5.67
CA GLY A 10 -48.27 14.52 4.94
C GLY A 10 -47.52 13.64 5.94
N THR A 11 -48.04 12.45 6.20
CA THR A 11 -47.30 11.34 6.80
C THR A 11 -46.18 10.95 5.85
N HIS A 12 -44.95 11.41 6.12
CA HIS A 12 -43.76 10.76 5.55
C HIS A 12 -43.65 9.38 6.20
N GLU A 13 -44.14 8.39 5.48
CA GLU A 13 -43.99 6.97 5.80
C GLU A 13 -42.52 6.69 6.10
N GLY A 14 -42.30 6.05 7.26
CA GLY A 14 -40.99 5.58 7.68
C GLY A 14 -40.38 4.71 6.60
N GLY A 15 -39.28 5.19 6.02
CA GLY A 15 -38.39 4.35 5.22
C GLY A 15 -38.01 3.11 6.03
N PRO A 16 -37.77 1.96 5.37
CA PRO A 16 -37.52 0.71 6.06
C PRO A 16 -36.37 0.90 7.05
N ALA A 17 -36.63 0.60 8.31
CA ALA A 17 -35.62 0.54 9.35
C ALA A 17 -34.58 -0.50 8.90
N VAL A 18 -33.45 -0.02 8.39
CA VAL A 18 -32.28 -0.83 8.09
C VAL A 18 -31.86 -1.44 9.42
N SER A 19 -32.23 -2.71 9.60
CA SER A 19 -31.81 -3.51 10.75
C SER A 19 -30.32 -3.76 10.60
N GLY A 20 -29.53 -2.79 11.05
CA GLY A 20 -28.09 -2.75 10.90
C GLY A 20 -27.43 -3.85 11.74
N GLY A 21 -27.27 -5.04 11.17
CA GLY A 21 -26.22 -5.93 11.62
C GLY A 21 -24.89 -5.19 11.49
N THR A 22 -24.21 -4.94 12.61
CA THR A 22 -22.92 -4.26 12.60
C THR A 22 -21.91 -5.09 11.81
N VAL A 23 -21.60 -4.65 10.59
CA VAL A 23 -20.57 -5.30 9.76
C VAL A 23 -19.22 -5.06 10.41
N SER A 24 -18.48 -6.14 10.68
CA SER A 24 -17.13 -6.09 11.24
C SER A 24 -16.08 -6.31 10.15
N TYR A 25 -15.03 -5.50 10.16
CA TYR A 25 -13.89 -5.62 9.27
C TYR A 25 -12.62 -6.00 10.04
N VAL A 26 -11.69 -6.64 9.35
CA VAL A 26 -10.31 -6.82 9.84
C VAL A 26 -9.42 -5.82 9.12
N LEU A 27 -8.75 -4.95 9.87
CA LEU A 27 -7.83 -3.95 9.35
C LEU A 27 -6.39 -4.40 9.57
N GLN A 28 -5.59 -4.36 8.50
CA GLN A 28 -4.16 -4.65 8.53
C GLN A 28 -3.37 -3.35 8.66
N GLN A 29 -2.65 -3.19 9.76
CA GLN A 29 -1.80 -2.05 10.05
C GLN A 29 -0.40 -2.26 9.50
N PHE A 30 0.04 -1.38 8.61
CA PHE A 30 1.37 -1.45 8.01
C PHE A 30 2.39 -0.67 8.86
N PRO A 31 3.60 -1.20 9.09
CA PRO A 31 4.60 -0.57 9.95
C PRO A 31 5.25 0.66 9.32
N GLU A 32 5.26 0.76 7.99
CA GLU A 32 5.97 1.81 7.28
C GLU A 32 5.29 3.17 7.42
N LYS A 33 6.10 4.22 7.55
CA LYS A 33 5.62 5.60 7.55
C LYS A 33 5.55 6.12 6.12
N LEU A 34 4.35 6.46 5.68
CA LEU A 34 4.09 7.01 4.36
C LEU A 34 4.03 8.54 4.40
N ALA A 35 4.02 9.12 3.21
CA ALA A 35 3.74 10.53 3.02
C ALA A 35 2.73 10.73 1.89
N LEU A 36 1.82 11.69 2.06
CA LEU A 36 0.94 12.23 1.03
C LEU A 36 1.56 13.52 0.50
N VAL A 37 1.99 13.52 -0.75
CA VAL A 37 2.77 14.58 -1.36
C VAL A 37 1.94 15.28 -2.43
N LYS A 38 1.92 16.62 -2.40
CA LYS A 38 1.35 17.43 -3.47
C LYS A 38 2.41 17.71 -4.54
N LEU A 39 2.05 17.49 -5.80
CA LEU A 39 2.83 17.77 -6.99
C LEU A 39 2.03 18.68 -7.95
N PRO A 40 2.71 19.38 -8.90
CA PRO A 40 2.03 20.11 -9.97
C PRO A 40 1.13 19.21 -10.84
N VAL A 41 0.17 19.82 -11.54
CA VAL A 41 -0.67 19.13 -12.53
C VAL A 41 0.19 18.46 -13.59
N GLY A 42 -0.05 17.17 -13.85
CA GLY A 42 0.65 16.41 -14.87
C GLY A 42 2.12 16.12 -14.55
N ALA A 43 2.54 16.31 -13.30
CA ALA A 43 3.89 15.98 -12.89
C ALA A 43 4.16 14.47 -13.05
N GLU A 44 5.32 14.13 -13.60
CA GLU A 44 5.83 12.77 -13.58
C GLU A 44 6.16 12.33 -12.15
N VAL A 45 6.22 11.02 -11.93
CA VAL A 45 6.64 10.44 -10.66
C VAL A 45 8.10 10.82 -10.38
N PRO A 46 8.42 11.53 -9.28
CA PRO A 46 9.78 11.92 -8.99
C PRO A 46 10.69 10.70 -8.71
N SER A 47 11.95 10.77 -9.11
CA SER A 47 12.91 9.67 -8.93
C SER A 47 13.24 9.32 -7.47
N TRP A 48 12.98 10.23 -6.53
CA TRP A 48 13.12 9.99 -5.10
C TRP A 48 11.92 9.24 -4.48
N ALA A 49 10.79 9.17 -5.20
CA ALA A 49 9.59 8.53 -4.72
C ALA A 49 9.78 7.01 -4.71
N GLU A 50 9.74 6.41 -3.53
CA GLU A 50 9.96 4.98 -3.36
C GLU A 50 8.64 4.29 -2.96
N SER A 51 8.39 3.12 -3.54
CA SER A 51 7.29 2.25 -3.14
C SER A 51 7.51 1.70 -1.72
N SER A 52 6.41 1.45 -1.03
CA SER A 52 6.38 0.81 0.28
C SER A 52 5.14 -0.10 0.30
N SER A 53 4.50 -0.26 1.46
CA SER A 53 3.20 -0.93 1.59
C SER A 53 2.08 -0.30 0.75
N LEU A 54 2.15 0.99 0.42
CA LEU A 54 1.27 1.64 -0.56
C LEU A 54 2.06 2.65 -1.39
N PHE A 55 1.90 2.58 -2.71
CA PHE A 55 2.35 3.57 -3.67
C PHE A 55 1.18 3.93 -4.59
N SER A 56 0.80 5.21 -4.61
CA SER A 56 -0.37 5.66 -5.38
C SER A 56 -0.11 7.02 -6.02
N VAL A 57 -0.53 7.17 -7.27
CA VAL A 57 -0.47 8.43 -8.00
C VAL A 57 -1.88 8.75 -8.47
N THR A 58 -2.41 9.87 -7.99
CA THR A 58 -3.71 10.39 -8.40
C THR A 58 -3.50 11.72 -9.10
N ALA A 59 -3.71 11.73 -10.42
CA ALA A 59 -3.64 12.94 -11.23
C ALA A 59 -5.06 13.43 -11.55
N THR A 60 -5.31 14.71 -11.31
CA THR A 60 -6.55 15.40 -11.68
C THR A 60 -6.21 16.59 -12.57
N ALA A 61 -7.23 17.29 -13.07
CA ALA A 61 -7.03 18.54 -13.80
C ALA A 61 -6.40 19.67 -12.94
N THR A 62 -6.41 19.53 -11.60
CA THR A 62 -6.01 20.59 -10.66
C THR A 62 -4.77 20.26 -9.86
N GLU A 63 -4.38 18.99 -9.75
CA GLU A 63 -3.14 18.58 -9.08
C GLU A 63 -2.67 17.17 -9.44
N THR A 64 -1.50 16.80 -8.93
CA THR A 64 -1.09 15.40 -8.81
C THR A 64 -0.74 15.12 -7.37
N THR A 65 -1.31 14.06 -6.81
CA THR A 65 -1.11 13.62 -5.44
C THR A 65 -0.41 12.27 -5.45
N LEU A 66 0.67 12.17 -4.67
CA LEU A 66 1.52 10.98 -4.58
C LEU A 66 1.53 10.44 -3.15
N ILE A 67 1.24 9.15 -2.99
CA ILE A 67 1.56 8.40 -1.76
C ILE A 67 2.80 7.56 -2.00
N CYS A 68 3.79 7.70 -1.12
CA CYS A 68 5.06 6.95 -1.18
C CYS A 68 5.69 6.80 0.21
N ALA A 69 6.84 6.11 0.27
CA ALA A 69 7.64 6.01 1.49
C ALA A 69 8.07 7.41 2.00
N GLY A 70 7.80 7.71 3.27
CA GLY A 70 8.05 9.05 3.83
C GLY A 70 9.53 9.40 3.98
N ARG A 71 10.43 8.40 4.05
CA ARG A 71 11.88 8.57 4.32
C ARG A 71 12.62 9.39 3.25
N ASN A 72 12.18 9.33 2.00
CA ASN A 72 12.90 9.96 0.88
C ASN A 72 12.25 11.26 0.41
N VAL A 73 11.15 11.69 1.03
CA VAL A 73 10.47 12.93 0.65
C VAL A 73 11.34 14.13 1.03
N PRO A 74 11.76 14.97 0.07
CA PRO A 74 12.59 16.14 0.35
C PRO A 74 11.97 17.07 1.41
N THR A 75 12.80 17.77 2.18
CA THR A 75 12.32 18.66 3.25
C THR A 75 11.48 19.82 2.74
N LYS A 76 11.78 20.32 1.53
CA LYS A 76 11.07 21.45 0.91
C LYS A 76 9.80 21.03 0.17
N GLN A 77 9.51 19.74 0.07
CA GLN A 77 8.32 19.26 -0.62
C GLN A 77 7.08 19.45 0.25
N VAL A 78 5.99 19.98 -0.33
CA VAL A 78 4.70 20.09 0.35
C VAL A 78 4.11 18.68 0.53
N ALA A 79 4.05 18.22 1.79
CA ALA A 79 3.61 16.87 2.09
C ALA A 79 3.09 16.73 3.53
N HIS A 80 2.12 15.84 3.71
CA HIS A 80 1.78 15.26 5.01
C HIS A 80 2.65 14.02 5.22
N LYS A 81 3.66 14.10 6.08
CA LYS A 81 4.58 12.99 6.39
C LYS A 81 4.14 12.25 7.66
N GLY A 82 4.67 11.05 7.86
CA GLY A 82 4.47 10.30 9.10
C GLY A 82 3.08 9.69 9.20
N LEU A 83 2.52 9.26 8.08
CA LEU A 83 1.22 8.59 8.00
C LEU A 83 1.40 7.08 8.20
N VAL A 84 0.45 6.43 8.87
CA VAL A 84 0.35 4.97 9.01
C VAL A 84 -0.83 4.50 8.20
N ALA A 85 -0.62 3.47 7.38
CA ALA A 85 -1.64 2.90 6.53
C ALA A 85 -2.33 1.70 7.18
N PHE A 86 -3.63 1.63 6.98
CA PHE A 86 -4.49 0.49 7.29
C PHE A 86 -5.21 0.06 6.01
N SER A 87 -5.27 -1.24 5.72
CA SER A 87 -6.12 -1.77 4.65
C SER A 87 -7.18 -2.70 5.22
N VAL A 88 -8.34 -2.77 4.58
CA VAL A 88 -9.33 -3.81 4.89
C VAL A 88 -8.84 -5.16 4.35
N GLN A 89 -8.89 -6.21 5.16
CA GLN A 89 -8.45 -7.55 4.78
C GLN A 89 -9.50 -8.26 3.94
N GLY A 90 -9.07 -8.83 2.81
CA GLY A 90 -9.89 -9.64 1.90
C GLY A 90 -10.48 -8.83 0.75
N PRO A 91 -10.90 -9.49 -0.34
CA PRO A 91 -11.57 -8.80 -1.42
C PRO A 91 -12.90 -8.29 -0.89
N ILE A 92 -13.07 -6.98 -0.90
CA ILE A 92 -14.35 -6.36 -0.61
C ILE A 92 -15.23 -6.59 -1.84
N PRO A 93 -16.46 -7.14 -1.70
CA PRO A 93 -17.38 -7.22 -2.82
C PRO A 93 -17.55 -5.85 -3.47
N THR A 94 -17.45 -5.75 -4.80
CA THR A 94 -17.48 -4.46 -5.50
C THR A 94 -18.77 -3.66 -5.26
N GLU A 95 -19.86 -4.36 -4.91
CA GLU A 95 -21.17 -3.77 -4.59
C GLU A 95 -21.37 -3.50 -3.09
N ALA A 96 -20.33 -3.69 -2.26
CA ALA A 96 -20.42 -3.45 -0.83
C ALA A 96 -20.62 -1.96 -0.56
N THR A 97 -21.72 -1.63 0.12
CA THR A 97 -22.01 -0.27 0.56
C THR A 97 -21.67 -0.10 2.03
N GLY A 98 -21.32 1.12 2.43
CA GLY A 98 -21.09 1.46 3.84
C GLY A 98 -19.74 1.04 4.42
N VAL A 99 -18.82 0.46 3.64
CA VAL A 99 -17.46 0.12 4.10
C VAL A 99 -16.75 1.37 4.64
N LEU A 100 -16.58 2.40 3.83
CA LEU A 100 -15.94 3.64 4.27
C LEU A 100 -16.71 4.33 5.41
N ALA A 101 -18.04 4.24 5.44
CA ALA A 101 -18.81 4.79 6.56
C ALA A 101 -18.46 4.09 7.87
N ALA A 102 -18.42 2.75 7.88
CA ALA A 102 -18.03 1.95 9.04
C ALA A 102 -16.60 2.26 9.51
N LEU A 103 -15.68 2.56 8.59
CA LEU A 103 -14.30 2.88 8.93
C LEU A 103 -14.08 4.33 9.36
N LEU A 104 -14.75 5.29 8.73
CA LEU A 104 -14.44 6.72 8.89
C LEU A 104 -15.30 7.39 9.96
N VAL A 105 -16.53 6.93 10.22
CA VAL A 105 -17.37 7.47 11.31
C VAL A 105 -16.67 7.36 12.68
N PRO A 106 -16.11 6.20 13.08
CA PRO A 106 -15.39 6.08 14.36
C PRO A 106 -14.21 7.05 14.49
N LEU A 107 -13.53 7.35 13.38
CA LEU A 107 -12.40 8.26 13.38
C LEU A 107 -12.83 9.73 13.43
N ALA A 108 -13.96 10.06 12.79
CA ALA A 108 -14.53 11.40 12.84
C ALA A 108 -15.03 11.75 14.26
N GLU A 109 -15.66 10.80 14.96
CA GLU A 109 -16.05 10.96 16.37
C GLU A 109 -14.85 11.25 17.28
N GLU A 110 -13.70 10.64 16.96
CA GLU A 110 -12.43 10.88 17.64
C GLU A 110 -11.66 12.10 17.11
N GLN A 111 -12.19 12.85 16.15
CA GLN A 111 -11.52 14.01 15.54
C GLN A 111 -10.13 13.65 14.96
N ILE A 112 -10.00 12.45 14.39
CA ILE A 112 -8.77 11.98 13.74
C ILE A 112 -8.85 12.31 12.25
N SER A 113 -7.85 13.04 11.74
CA SER A 113 -7.73 13.27 10.30
C SER A 113 -7.38 11.99 9.55
N VAL A 114 -7.98 11.82 8.38
CA VAL A 114 -7.87 10.61 7.56
C VAL A 114 -7.59 10.96 6.10
N PHE A 115 -6.87 10.09 5.42
CA PHE A 115 -6.78 10.07 3.96
C PHE A 115 -7.17 8.68 3.48
N SER A 116 -8.21 8.57 2.66
CA SER A 116 -8.68 7.28 2.15
C SER A 116 -8.38 7.09 0.68
N ILE A 117 -8.08 5.86 0.28
CA ILE A 117 -7.90 5.46 -1.11
C ILE A 117 -8.58 4.11 -1.32
N SER A 118 -9.54 4.07 -2.23
CA SER A 118 -10.10 2.81 -2.72
C SER A 118 -9.21 2.25 -3.83
N THR A 119 -9.02 0.95 -3.83
CA THR A 119 -8.36 0.19 -4.90
C THR A 119 -9.34 -0.85 -5.45
N PHE A 120 -8.92 -1.65 -6.42
CA PHE A 120 -9.77 -2.71 -6.96
C PHE A 120 -10.17 -3.75 -5.90
N GLU A 121 -9.26 -4.08 -4.96
CA GLU A 121 -9.47 -5.15 -3.99
C GLU A 121 -9.97 -4.66 -2.63
N THR A 122 -9.60 -3.44 -2.24
CA THR A 122 -9.77 -2.97 -0.86
C THR A 122 -9.73 -1.45 -0.73
N ASP A 123 -10.20 -0.96 0.41
CA ASP A 123 -10.04 0.40 0.88
C ASP A 123 -8.84 0.54 1.83
N TRP A 124 -8.10 1.62 1.64
CA TRP A 124 -7.00 2.06 2.48
C TRP A 124 -7.41 3.29 3.28
N VAL A 125 -7.02 3.32 4.55
CA VAL A 125 -7.16 4.49 5.43
C VAL A 125 -5.80 4.81 6.01
N LEU A 126 -5.33 6.05 5.79
CA LEU A 126 -4.10 6.56 6.35
C LEU A 126 -4.43 7.56 7.45
N VAL A 127 -3.75 7.41 8.60
CA VAL A 127 -3.89 8.32 9.75
C VAL A 127 -2.52 8.87 10.16
N PRO A 128 -2.44 10.04 10.80
CA PRO A 128 -1.20 10.52 11.41
C PRO A 128 -0.64 9.51 12.41
N SER A 129 0.67 9.29 12.40
CA SER A 129 1.32 8.31 13.28
C SER A 129 1.03 8.54 14.76
N GLY A 130 0.90 9.78 15.21
CA GLY A 130 0.52 10.10 16.59
C GLY A 130 -0.94 9.80 16.96
N ALA A 131 -1.78 9.40 16.00
CA ALA A 131 -3.18 9.03 16.22
C ALA A 131 -3.43 7.51 16.03
N THR A 132 -2.39 6.72 15.77
CA THR A 132 -2.50 5.30 15.39
C THR A 132 -3.21 4.46 16.45
N GLU A 133 -2.84 4.61 17.72
CA GLU A 133 -3.42 3.87 18.84
C GLU A 133 -4.87 4.28 19.08
N ARG A 134 -5.17 5.57 18.96
CA ARG A 134 -6.53 6.10 19.10
C ARG A 134 -7.45 5.59 17.99
N ALA A 135 -6.97 5.60 16.74
CA ALA A 135 -7.69 5.04 15.60
C ALA A 135 -7.96 3.54 15.79
N THR A 136 -6.94 2.80 16.23
CA THR A 136 -7.05 1.37 16.54
C THR A 136 -8.12 1.09 17.59
N GLU A 137 -8.15 1.88 18.66
CA GLU A 137 -9.14 1.73 19.73
C GLU A 137 -10.55 2.13 19.29
N ALA A 138 -10.67 3.18 18.47
CA ALA A 138 -11.95 3.60 17.91
C ALA A 138 -12.59 2.50 17.06
N TRP A 139 -11.81 1.86 16.19
CA TRP A 139 -12.28 0.73 15.38
C TRP A 139 -12.64 -0.49 16.22
N ARG A 140 -11.85 -0.81 17.26
CA ARG A 140 -12.15 -1.92 18.18
C ARG A 140 -13.45 -1.71 18.94
N ARG A 141 -13.71 -0.50 19.43
CA ARG A 141 -14.99 -0.12 20.07
C ARG A 141 -16.19 -0.30 19.15
N HIS A 142 -15.99 -0.15 17.85
CA HIS A 142 -17.00 -0.36 16.81
C HIS A 142 -17.03 -1.81 16.28
N GLY A 143 -16.38 -2.74 16.98
CA GLY A 143 -16.43 -4.17 16.67
C GLY A 143 -15.49 -4.62 15.55
N HIS A 144 -14.61 -3.75 15.04
CA HIS A 144 -13.59 -4.14 14.06
C HIS A 144 -12.37 -4.75 14.74
N THR A 145 -11.61 -5.54 13.98
CA THR A 145 -10.34 -6.10 14.44
C THR A 145 -9.19 -5.37 13.77
N VAL A 146 -8.14 -5.03 14.52
CA VAL A 146 -6.91 -4.42 13.97
C VAL A 146 -5.73 -5.33 14.28
N ARG A 147 -4.95 -5.69 13.26
CA ARG A 147 -3.77 -6.56 13.37
C ARG A 147 -2.61 -5.99 12.56
N PRO A 148 -1.35 -6.28 12.94
CA PRO A 148 -0.21 -5.97 12.08
C PRO A 148 -0.36 -6.64 10.71
N ALA A 149 -0.02 -5.92 9.64
CA ALA A 149 0.09 -6.48 8.31
C ALA A 149 1.24 -7.50 8.25
N VAL A 150 1.03 -8.59 7.50
CA VAL A 150 2.10 -9.54 7.19
C VAL A 150 2.78 -9.06 5.91
N PRO A 151 4.10 -8.80 5.90
CA PRO A 151 4.80 -8.46 4.67
C PRO A 151 4.62 -9.54 3.62
N VAL A 152 4.17 -9.17 2.42
CA VAL A 152 4.15 -10.06 1.27
C VAL A 152 5.61 -10.36 0.90
N GLY A 153 6.11 -11.49 1.41
CA GLY A 153 7.52 -11.90 1.35
C GLY A 153 7.85 -13.06 2.29
N ALA A 154 6.98 -13.36 3.27
CA ALA A 154 7.14 -14.49 4.19
C ALA A 154 6.32 -15.75 3.82
N SER A 155 5.75 -15.84 2.60
CA SER A 155 5.29 -17.14 2.10
C SER A 155 6.52 -17.95 1.68
N ARG A 156 7.16 -18.59 2.66
CA ARG A 156 8.20 -19.58 2.39
C ARG A 156 7.50 -20.73 1.69
N ALA A 157 7.71 -20.89 0.39
CA ALA A 157 7.32 -22.10 -0.32
C ALA A 157 7.76 -23.33 0.49
N PRO A 158 6.95 -24.40 0.57
CA PRO A 158 7.38 -25.64 1.20
C PRO A 158 8.72 -26.03 0.59
N ARG A 159 9.79 -26.10 1.41
CA ARG A 159 11.06 -26.64 0.95
C ARG A 159 10.79 -28.10 0.61
N GLU A 160 10.67 -28.40 -0.67
CA GLU A 160 10.65 -29.75 -1.19
C GLU A 160 11.89 -30.45 -0.63
N ARG A 161 11.67 -31.49 0.17
CA ARG A 161 12.76 -32.29 0.72
C ARG A 161 13.36 -33.06 -0.43
N GLU A 162 14.48 -32.57 -0.94
CA GLU A 162 15.31 -33.29 -1.90
C GLU A 162 15.67 -34.67 -1.30
N PRO A 163 15.41 -35.78 -2.01
CA PRO A 163 15.69 -37.10 -1.49
C PRO A 163 17.20 -37.27 -1.34
N ARG A 164 17.62 -37.69 -0.14
CA ARG A 164 19.01 -38.07 0.15
C ARG A 164 19.47 -39.12 -0.86
N ALA A 165 20.46 -38.78 -1.67
CA ALA A 165 21.16 -39.74 -2.51
C ALA A 165 21.67 -40.91 -1.65
N GLY A 166 21.17 -42.10 -1.95
CA GLY A 166 21.63 -43.35 -1.35
C GLY A 166 23.10 -43.56 -1.68
N ASN A 167 23.85 -43.97 -0.67
CA ASN A 167 25.28 -44.25 -0.75
C ASN A 167 25.51 -45.54 -1.56
N GLY A 168 25.57 -45.42 -2.88
CA GLY A 168 25.99 -46.50 -3.79
C GLY A 168 27.51 -46.62 -3.77
N THR A 169 28.02 -47.56 -2.99
CA THR A 169 29.40 -48.04 -3.16
C THR A 169 29.41 -49.04 -4.30
N ASP A 170 29.79 -48.58 -5.49
CA ASP A 170 30.31 -49.49 -6.50
C ASP A 170 31.49 -48.84 -7.21
N LYS A 171 32.65 -49.48 -7.04
CA LYS A 171 33.96 -49.00 -7.43
C LYS A 171 34.39 -49.73 -8.69
N PRO A 172 34.59 -49.06 -9.84
CA PRO A 172 35.25 -49.69 -10.98
C PRO A 172 36.78 -49.46 -10.92
N PRO A 173 37.57 -50.33 -11.59
CA PRO A 173 39.00 -50.44 -11.33
C PRO A 173 39.84 -49.41 -12.09
N ARG A 174 41.03 -49.16 -11.53
CA ARG A 174 42.12 -48.35 -12.10
C ARG A 174 42.54 -48.87 -13.48
N MET A 175 42.64 -47.97 -14.45
CA MET A 175 43.66 -48.07 -15.52
C MET A 175 44.32 -46.72 -15.77
N THR A 176 45.61 -46.84 -16.02
CA THR A 176 46.66 -45.84 -16.16
C THR A 176 46.62 -45.12 -17.51
N GLY A 177 46.92 -43.82 -17.55
CA GLY A 177 47.16 -43.13 -18.82
C GLY A 177 47.53 -41.66 -18.66
N ARG A 178 48.83 -41.36 -18.80
CA ARG A 178 49.41 -40.01 -18.98
C ARG A 178 48.70 -39.24 -20.11
N SER A 179 48.49 -37.92 -19.94
CA SER A 179 49.32 -36.90 -20.59
C SER A 179 48.82 -35.48 -20.38
N ARG A 180 49.81 -34.60 -20.24
CA ARG A 180 49.81 -33.14 -20.09
C ARG A 180 49.10 -32.38 -21.23
N LYS A 181 48.48 -31.24 -20.91
CA LYS A 181 48.91 -29.88 -21.33
C LYS A 181 47.90 -28.80 -20.91
N ASP A 182 48.38 -27.85 -20.13
CA ASP A 182 47.92 -26.45 -20.04
C ASP A 182 48.24 -25.67 -21.34
N PRO A 183 48.08 -24.33 -21.46
CA PRO A 183 47.15 -23.33 -20.85
C PRO A 183 46.56 -22.34 -21.90
N GLN A 184 45.77 -21.35 -21.41
CA GLN A 184 45.71 -19.93 -21.89
C GLN A 184 45.17 -19.68 -23.32
N SER A 185 44.63 -18.52 -23.73
CA SER A 185 44.45 -17.14 -23.27
C SER A 185 43.44 -16.53 -24.27
N ASP A 186 42.75 -15.40 -24.10
CA ASP A 186 43.22 -14.01 -24.15
C ASP A 186 41.95 -13.12 -24.13
N GLN A 187 41.83 -12.19 -23.19
CA GLN A 187 42.12 -10.76 -23.38
C GLN A 187 41.17 -9.99 -24.33
N GLN A 188 40.31 -9.19 -23.68
CA GLN A 188 39.87 -7.83 -24.05
C GLN A 188 41.06 -6.97 -24.57
N PRO A 189 40.87 -5.81 -25.26
CA PRO A 189 40.33 -4.62 -24.59
C PRO A 189 39.64 -3.52 -25.45
N ASP A 190 38.94 -2.67 -24.70
CA ASP A 190 38.75 -1.21 -24.79
C ASP A 190 39.19 -0.41 -26.01
N ARG A 191 38.39 0.64 -26.31
CA ARG A 191 38.79 2.07 -26.33
C ARG A 191 37.55 2.98 -26.49
N ARG A 192 37.32 3.90 -25.54
CA ARG A 192 37.56 5.38 -25.60
C ARG A 192 36.62 6.14 -26.54
N SER A 193 36.22 7.40 -26.38
CA SER A 193 36.22 8.45 -25.33
C SER A 193 35.83 9.75 -26.07
N GLY A 194 35.06 10.66 -25.45
CA GLY A 194 34.93 12.07 -25.90
C GLY A 194 33.71 12.74 -25.24
N SER A 195 33.80 13.61 -24.21
CA SER A 195 34.26 15.03 -24.22
C SER A 195 33.61 15.83 -25.35
N SER A 196 32.98 17.01 -25.22
CA SER A 196 32.82 18.11 -24.24
C SER A 196 31.73 19.01 -24.90
N SER A 197 30.92 19.84 -24.24
CA SER A 197 31.28 21.22 -23.90
C SER A 197 30.04 22.01 -23.43
N LYS A 198 30.30 23.04 -22.62
CA LYS A 198 29.39 24.02 -22.02
C LYS A 198 28.91 25.06 -23.05
N GLU A 199 27.71 25.61 -22.85
CA GLU A 199 27.38 26.97 -23.28
C GLU A 199 26.50 27.65 -22.20
N LYS A 200 27.02 28.76 -21.65
CA LYS A 200 26.33 29.73 -20.81
C LYS A 200 25.60 30.72 -21.73
N ARG A 201 24.40 31.19 -21.35
CA ARG A 201 24.10 32.64 -21.44
C ARG A 201 22.95 33.07 -20.54
N LYS A 202 23.29 33.96 -19.61
CA LYS A 202 22.39 34.89 -18.91
C LYS A 202 21.80 35.86 -19.93
N ARG A 203 20.52 36.20 -19.79
CA ARG A 203 19.99 37.56 -19.63
C ARG A 203 18.64 37.47 -18.93
#